data_AF-A0A1K2F8S1-F1
#
_entry.id   AF-A0A1K2F8S1-F1
#
_cell.length_a   1.000
_cell.length_b   1.000
_cell.length_c   1.000
_cell.angle_alpha   90.00
_cell.angle_beta   90.00
_cell.angle_gamma   90.00
#
_symmetry.space_group_name_H-M   'P 1'
#
loop_
_entity.id
_entity.type
_entity.pdbx_description
1 polymer ?
#
loop_
_entity_poly.entity_id
_entity_poly.type
_entity_poly.pdbx_seq_one_letter_code
_entity_poly.pdbx_strand_id
1 'polypeptide(L)'
;MKLISALAAAAVGAVLVAGPVPDASAQRHWNKKTKCEETDPEGRVIPTRYGNGDLGWNHFSGKHNIRKCRVVDAALAGKVDKKSGGRLEYYGVARNGTRFVNIVVIVQYARRTADGEYDAGNGKKIGVITAYCKGVTKCPNWINE
;
A
#
# COMPACT_ATOMS: atom_id res chain seq x y z
N MET A 1 60.12 -7.64 -43.66
CA MET A 1 59.62 -8.01 -42.31
C MET A 1 59.39 -6.74 -41.51
N LYS A 2 58.33 -6.74 -40.69
CA LYS A 2 57.77 -5.69 -39.81
C LYS A 2 56.84 -4.64 -40.43
N LEU A 3 55.55 -4.94 -40.26
CA LEU A 3 54.41 -4.04 -40.09
C LEU A 3 54.64 -3.06 -38.91
N ILE A 4 53.93 -1.93 -38.91
CA ILE A 4 52.88 -1.59 -37.92
C ILE A 4 52.19 -0.28 -38.37
N SER A 5 50.87 -0.37 -38.50
CA SER A 5 49.91 0.73 -38.65
C SER A 5 49.56 1.33 -37.29
N ALA A 6 49.23 2.62 -37.23
CA ALA A 6 48.25 3.15 -36.27
C ALA A 6 47.69 4.51 -36.72
N LEU A 7 46.38 4.55 -37.01
CA LEU A 7 45.58 5.78 -37.08
C LEU A 7 45.34 6.29 -35.65
N ALA A 8 45.53 7.59 -35.42
CA ALA A 8 45.08 8.26 -34.21
C ALA A 8 43.62 8.69 -34.38
N ALA A 9 42.72 8.14 -33.56
CA ALA A 9 41.33 8.56 -33.45
C ALA A 9 41.21 9.73 -32.46
N ALA A 10 40.67 10.87 -32.91
CA ALA A 10 40.35 12.00 -32.05
C ALA A 10 39.06 11.71 -31.26
N ALA A 11 39.13 11.77 -29.94
CA ALA A 11 37.99 11.60 -29.04
C ALA A 11 37.17 12.90 -28.98
N VAL A 12 35.87 12.80 -29.29
CA VAL A 12 34.90 13.88 -29.05
C VAL A 12 34.43 13.79 -27.60
N GLY A 13 34.77 14.77 -26.77
CA GLY A 13 34.31 14.87 -25.39
C GLY A 13 32.83 15.24 -25.32
N ALA A 14 32.00 14.33 -24.82
CA ALA A 14 30.60 14.61 -24.50
C ALA A 14 30.51 15.29 -23.12
N VAL A 15 30.07 16.55 -23.10
CA VAL A 15 29.71 17.26 -21.87
C VAL A 15 28.38 16.70 -21.36
N LEU A 16 28.42 15.94 -20.26
CA LEU A 16 27.21 15.54 -19.54
C LEU A 16 26.70 16.74 -18.74
N VAL A 17 25.71 17.44 -19.28
CA VAL A 17 24.91 18.40 -18.52
C VAL A 17 24.09 17.59 -17.52
N ALA A 18 24.52 17.57 -16.27
CA ALA A 18 23.73 17.06 -15.15
C ALA A 18 22.52 18.00 -14.96
N GLY A 19 21.40 17.64 -15.58
CA GLY A 19 20.12 18.26 -15.27
C GLY A 19 19.73 17.98 -13.81
N PRO A 20 18.96 18.86 -13.15
CA PRO A 20 18.55 18.66 -11.77
C PRO A 20 17.79 17.33 -11.65
N VAL A 21 18.33 16.40 -10.85
CA VAL A 21 17.57 15.24 -10.36
C VAL A 21 16.38 15.80 -9.60
N PRO A 22 15.13 15.42 -9.94
CA PRO A 22 13.98 15.84 -9.16
C PRO A 22 14.21 15.43 -7.71
N ASP A 23 14.08 16.41 -6.81
CA ASP A 23 14.16 16.21 -5.37
C ASP A 23 13.37 14.98 -4.97
N ALA A 24 13.97 14.14 -4.13
CA ALA A 24 13.22 13.15 -3.37
C ALA A 24 12.11 13.91 -2.65
N SER A 25 10.88 13.87 -3.20
CA SER A 25 9.74 14.55 -2.60
C SER A 25 9.72 14.17 -1.14
N ALA A 26 9.80 15.17 -0.26
CA ALA A 26 9.85 14.94 1.18
C ALA A 26 8.69 14.02 1.53
N GLN A 27 9.02 12.77 1.86
CA GLN A 27 8.07 11.67 1.86
C GLN A 27 6.86 12.06 2.70
N ARG A 28 5.64 11.92 2.16
CA ARG A 28 4.43 12.40 2.85
C ARG A 28 4.38 11.85 4.28
N HIS A 29 4.20 12.75 5.25
CA HIS A 29 4.13 12.34 6.65
C HIS A 29 2.92 11.42 6.88
N TRP A 30 3.15 10.32 7.59
CA TRP A 30 2.11 9.40 8.02
C TRP A 30 2.50 8.69 9.31
N ASN A 31 1.50 8.36 10.14
CA ASN A 31 1.74 7.68 11.39
C ASN A 31 1.95 6.18 11.16
N LYS A 32 3.21 5.74 11.32
CA LYS A 32 3.61 4.35 11.07
C LYS A 32 3.30 3.38 12.23
N LYS A 33 2.75 3.84 13.35
CA LYS A 33 2.38 2.98 14.49
C LYS A 33 1.28 2.02 14.07
N THR A 34 1.42 0.76 14.44
CA THR A 34 0.40 -0.26 14.21
C THR A 34 -0.80 -0.02 15.12
N LYS A 35 -2.00 -0.01 14.54
CA LYS A 35 -3.28 0.07 15.25
C LYS A 35 -3.82 -1.32 15.55
N CYS A 36 -3.76 -2.20 14.56
CA CYS A 36 -4.05 -3.62 14.64
C CYS A 36 -3.23 -4.36 13.60
N GLU A 37 -3.14 -5.66 13.74
CA GLU A 37 -2.36 -6.55 12.88
C GLU A 37 -3.10 -7.88 12.78
N GLU A 38 -3.15 -8.43 11.58
CA GLU A 38 -3.73 -9.73 11.30
C GLU A 38 -2.74 -10.54 10.47
N THR A 39 -2.73 -11.87 10.66
CA THR A 39 -1.98 -12.79 9.82
C THR A 39 -2.95 -13.54 8.93
N ASP A 40 -2.82 -13.35 7.63
CA ASP A 40 -3.72 -14.03 6.70
C ASP A 40 -3.39 -15.53 6.58
N PRO A 41 -4.25 -16.34 5.92
CA PRO A 41 -4.05 -17.79 5.79
C PRO A 41 -2.76 -18.22 5.06
N GLU A 42 -2.10 -17.31 4.34
CA GLU A 42 -0.80 -17.57 3.70
C GLU A 42 0.39 -17.20 4.63
N GLY A 43 0.11 -16.86 5.89
CA GLY A 43 1.14 -16.47 6.87
C GLY A 43 1.66 -15.05 6.68
N ARG A 44 0.98 -14.20 5.90
CA ARG A 44 1.38 -12.81 5.71
C ARG A 44 0.93 -11.98 6.92
N VAL A 45 1.90 -11.42 7.64
CA VAL A 45 1.63 -10.43 8.70
C VAL A 45 1.27 -9.09 8.05
N ILE A 46 0.03 -8.64 8.27
CA ILE A 46 -0.55 -7.46 7.63
C ILE A 46 -0.88 -6.42 8.71
N PRO A 47 -0.01 -5.41 8.91
CA PRO A 47 -0.28 -4.33 9.83
C PRO A 47 -1.31 -3.36 9.26
N THR A 48 -2.28 -2.98 10.06
CA THR A 48 -3.10 -1.79 9.86
C THR A 48 -2.49 -0.66 10.68
N ARG A 49 -1.88 0.32 10.03
CA ARG A 49 -1.26 1.47 10.72
C ARG A 49 -2.25 2.60 10.89
N TYR A 50 -2.00 3.46 11.87
CA TYR A 50 -2.78 4.69 12.05
C TYR A 50 -2.85 5.52 10.76
N GLY A 51 -1.72 5.69 10.08
CA GLY A 51 -1.66 6.37 8.79
C GLY A 51 -2.01 7.85 8.87
N ASN A 52 -2.68 8.36 7.85
CA ASN A 52 -3.10 9.76 7.69
C ASN A 52 -4.43 9.82 6.90
N GLY A 53 -4.76 10.97 6.32
CA GLY A 53 -6.00 11.14 5.53
C GLY A 53 -6.02 10.38 4.20
N ASP A 54 -4.86 9.94 3.70
CA ASP A 54 -4.71 9.30 2.38
C ASP A 54 -4.63 7.77 2.47
N LEU A 55 -4.09 7.24 3.57
CA LEU A 55 -4.01 5.78 3.79
C LEU A 55 -4.07 5.37 5.27
N GLY A 56 -4.38 4.09 5.47
CA GLY A 56 -4.39 3.44 6.78
C GLY A 56 -5.68 3.72 7.56
N TRP A 57 -5.62 3.47 8.87
CA TRP A 57 -6.77 3.56 9.76
C TRP A 57 -7.47 4.91 9.69
N ASN A 58 -6.72 6.01 9.74
CA ASN A 58 -7.28 7.36 9.74
C ASN A 58 -8.01 7.68 8.43
N HIS A 59 -7.53 7.15 7.30
CA HIS A 59 -8.19 7.29 6.01
C HIS A 59 -9.55 6.61 6.00
N PHE A 60 -9.61 5.30 6.28
CA PHE A 60 -10.88 4.58 6.15
C PHE A 60 -11.84 4.78 7.33
N SER A 61 -11.34 5.03 8.54
CA SER A 61 -12.22 5.33 9.69
C SER A 61 -12.88 6.68 9.53
N GLY A 62 -12.16 7.67 8.99
CA GLY A 62 -12.72 8.96 8.60
C GLY A 62 -13.62 8.84 7.38
N LYS A 63 -13.10 8.41 6.23
CA LYS A 63 -13.80 8.41 4.94
C LYS A 63 -14.94 7.40 4.86
N HIS A 64 -14.74 6.19 5.39
CA HIS A 64 -15.66 5.05 5.21
C HIS A 64 -16.36 4.59 6.49
N ASN A 65 -16.11 5.24 7.64
CA ASN A 65 -16.76 4.93 8.91
C ASN A 65 -16.51 3.48 9.41
N ILE A 66 -15.34 2.92 9.13
CA ILE A 66 -14.89 1.64 9.71
C ILE A 66 -14.04 1.94 10.95
N ARG A 67 -14.52 1.59 12.13
CA ARG A 67 -13.99 2.03 13.44
C ARG A 67 -13.54 0.89 14.36
N LYS A 68 -13.66 -0.36 13.92
CA LYS A 68 -13.24 -1.54 14.68
C LYS A 68 -12.28 -2.39 13.86
N CYS A 69 -11.17 -2.81 14.46
CA CYS A 69 -10.18 -3.67 13.81
C CYS A 69 -10.80 -4.98 13.31
N ARG A 70 -11.70 -5.58 14.10
CA ARG A 70 -12.42 -6.81 13.74
C ARG A 70 -13.09 -6.78 12.36
N VAL A 71 -13.50 -5.61 11.86
CA VAL A 71 -14.10 -5.45 10.53
C VAL A 71 -13.07 -5.69 9.43
N VAL A 72 -11.85 -5.17 9.63
CA VAL A 72 -10.72 -5.33 8.72
C VAL A 72 -10.15 -6.74 8.86
N ASP A 73 -9.92 -7.18 10.09
CA ASP A 73 -9.34 -8.48 10.44
C ASP A 73 -10.20 -9.63 9.86
N ALA A 74 -11.53 -9.54 9.94
CA ALA A 74 -12.43 -10.54 9.38
C ALA A 74 -12.30 -10.71 7.85
N ALA A 75 -11.99 -9.65 7.11
CA ALA A 75 -11.71 -9.77 5.68
C ALA A 75 -10.30 -10.34 5.43
N LEU A 76 -9.30 -9.91 6.22
CA LEU A 76 -7.92 -10.39 6.12
C LEU A 76 -7.76 -11.87 6.50
N ALA A 77 -8.61 -12.40 7.37
CA ALA A 77 -8.70 -13.83 7.69
C ALA A 77 -9.18 -14.69 6.50
N GLY A 78 -9.69 -14.06 5.44
CA GLY A 78 -10.03 -14.70 4.18
C GLY A 78 -8.82 -14.91 3.26
N LYS A 79 -9.08 -15.46 2.07
CA LYS A 79 -8.07 -15.54 1.00
C LYS A 79 -7.89 -14.18 0.33
N VAL A 80 -6.79 -14.02 -0.40
CA VAL A 80 -6.66 -12.91 -1.36
C VAL A 80 -7.60 -13.13 -2.54
N ASP A 81 -8.50 -12.18 -2.77
CA ASP A 81 -9.46 -12.22 -3.88
C ASP A 81 -8.91 -11.59 -5.16
N LYS A 82 -8.02 -10.59 -5.04
CA LYS A 82 -7.30 -10.01 -6.18
C LYS A 82 -5.86 -9.67 -5.83
N LYS A 83 -4.97 -9.88 -6.79
CA LYS A 83 -3.55 -9.60 -6.66
C LYS A 83 -3.03 -8.87 -7.90
N SER A 84 -2.32 -7.77 -7.68
CA SER A 84 -1.58 -7.05 -8.72
C SER A 84 -0.29 -6.48 -8.14
N GLY A 85 0.85 -7.11 -8.47
CA GLY A 85 2.13 -6.81 -7.83
C GLY A 85 2.04 -6.94 -6.30
N GLY A 86 2.40 -5.88 -5.58
CA GLY A 86 2.29 -5.81 -4.11
C GLY A 86 0.89 -5.45 -3.60
N ARG A 87 -0.07 -5.12 -4.47
CA ARG A 87 -1.44 -4.79 -4.07
C ARG A 87 -2.26 -6.07 -3.95
N LEU A 88 -2.86 -6.26 -2.78
CA LEU A 88 -3.75 -7.38 -2.46
C LEU A 88 -5.12 -6.83 -2.07
N GLU A 89 -6.19 -7.45 -2.56
CA GLU A 89 -7.56 -7.16 -2.11
C GLU A 89 -8.16 -8.39 -1.44
N TYR A 90 -8.79 -8.15 -0.30
CA TYR A 90 -9.48 -9.14 0.51
C TYR A 90 -10.95 -8.73 0.62
N TYR A 91 -11.86 -9.66 0.31
CA TYR A 91 -13.29 -9.43 0.35
C TYR A 91 -13.88 -10.15 1.57
N GLY A 92 -14.62 -9.38 2.37
CA GLY A 92 -15.36 -9.87 3.51
C GLY A 92 -16.85 -9.60 3.37
N VAL A 93 -17.66 -10.26 4.19
CA VAL A 93 -19.09 -9.98 4.33
C VAL A 93 -19.39 -9.75 5.79
N ALA A 94 -19.86 -8.56 6.14
CA ALA A 94 -20.46 -8.33 7.45
C ALA A 94 -21.95 -8.68 7.39
N ARG A 95 -22.45 -9.35 8.43
CA ARG A 95 -23.85 -9.75 8.55
C ARG A 95 -24.40 -9.36 9.92
N ASN A 96 -25.62 -8.82 9.94
CA ASN A 96 -26.41 -8.63 11.15
C ASN A 96 -27.88 -9.00 10.84
N GLY A 97 -28.28 -10.22 11.24
CA GLY A 97 -29.58 -10.78 10.89
C GLY A 97 -29.76 -10.95 9.37
N THR A 98 -30.69 -10.18 8.80
CA THR A 98 -30.99 -10.11 7.36
C THR A 98 -30.20 -9.01 6.64
N ARG A 99 -29.42 -8.19 7.36
CA ARG A 99 -28.58 -7.14 6.79
C ARG A 99 -27.22 -7.71 6.43
N PHE A 100 -26.74 -7.38 5.24
CA PHE A 100 -25.43 -7.78 4.75
C PHE A 100 -24.75 -6.61 4.07
N VAL A 101 -23.42 -6.53 4.19
CA VAL A 101 -22.62 -5.60 3.40
C VAL A 101 -21.29 -6.23 3.04
N ASN A 102 -20.90 -6.08 1.77
CA ASN A 102 -19.60 -6.54 1.27
C ASN A 102 -18.53 -5.53 1.66
N ILE A 103 -17.48 -6.00 2.31
CA ILE A 103 -16.32 -5.22 2.73
C ILE A 103 -15.17 -5.54 1.78
N VAL A 104 -14.42 -4.52 1.40
CA VAL A 104 -13.16 -4.65 0.66
C VAL A 104 -12.05 -4.05 1.52
N VAL A 105 -11.02 -4.85 1.79
CA VAL A 105 -9.78 -4.39 2.42
C VAL A 105 -8.68 -4.44 1.37
N ILE A 106 -8.01 -3.32 1.17
CA ILE A 106 -6.90 -3.20 0.23
C ILE A 106 -5.61 -3.07 1.02
N VAL A 107 -4.68 -3.97 0.71
CA VAL A 107 -3.37 -4.07 1.32
C VAL A 107 -2.31 -3.75 0.29
N GLN A 108 -1.35 -2.91 0.67
CA GLN A 108 -0.08 -2.78 -0.03
C GLN A 108 0.97 -3.62 0.71
N TYR A 109 1.16 -4.86 0.23
CA TYR A 109 2.13 -5.80 0.74
C TYR A 109 3.52 -5.60 0.11
N ALA A 110 3.98 -4.35 0.12
CA ALA A 110 5.30 -3.94 -0.33
C ALA A 110 5.83 -2.83 0.58
N ARG A 111 7.14 -2.54 0.50
CA ARG A 111 7.76 -1.46 1.28
C ARG A 111 7.21 -0.08 0.93
N ARG A 112 6.93 0.15 -0.36
CA ARG A 112 6.42 1.41 -0.90
C ARG A 112 5.05 1.23 -1.53
N THR A 113 4.28 2.31 -1.59
CA THR A 113 3.10 2.42 -2.47
C THR A 113 3.54 2.43 -3.94
N ALA A 114 2.63 2.10 -4.84
CA ALA A 114 2.93 2.00 -6.28
C ALA A 114 3.37 3.34 -6.90
N ASP A 115 2.86 4.45 -6.36
CA ASP A 115 3.22 5.83 -6.71
C ASP A 115 4.52 6.32 -6.02
N GLY A 116 5.07 5.56 -5.07
CA GLY A 116 6.28 5.93 -4.34
C GLY A 116 6.10 6.99 -3.24
N GLU A 117 4.90 7.57 -3.08
CA GLU A 117 4.61 8.65 -2.11
C GLU A 117 4.82 8.22 -0.65
N TYR A 118 4.65 6.92 -0.37
CA TYR A 118 4.80 6.37 0.97
C TYR A 118 5.81 5.22 1.01
N ASP A 119 6.59 5.19 2.08
CA ASP A 119 7.60 4.21 2.42
C ASP A 119 7.45 3.77 3.88
N ALA A 120 7.31 2.47 4.11
CA ALA A 120 7.24 1.86 5.43
C ALA A 120 8.61 1.84 6.16
N GLY A 121 9.71 2.01 5.42
CA GLY A 121 11.07 1.80 5.89
C GLY A 121 11.58 0.39 5.62
N ASN A 122 12.90 0.20 5.77
CA ASN A 122 13.58 -1.06 5.48
C ASN A 122 13.00 -2.23 6.29
N GLY A 123 12.85 -3.39 5.63
CA GLY A 123 12.29 -4.62 6.23
C GLY A 123 10.80 -4.58 6.53
N LYS A 124 10.11 -3.45 6.28
CA LYS A 124 8.68 -3.27 6.58
C LYS A 124 7.87 -3.22 5.29
N LYS A 125 6.58 -3.51 5.42
CA LYS A 125 5.56 -3.39 4.36
C LYS A 125 4.54 -2.34 4.77
N ILE A 126 3.89 -1.67 3.83
CA ILE A 126 2.90 -0.59 4.07
C ILE A 126 1.66 -1.12 4.82
N GLY A 127 1.17 -2.32 4.47
CA GLY A 127 0.01 -2.93 5.13
C GLY A 127 -1.32 -2.43 4.57
N VAL A 128 -2.38 -2.38 5.39
CA VAL A 128 -3.71 -1.90 4.95
C VAL A 128 -3.64 -0.43 4.57
N ILE A 129 -4.01 -0.11 3.32
CA ILE A 129 -4.08 1.27 2.82
C ILE A 129 -5.49 1.83 2.87
N THR A 130 -6.51 0.99 2.64
CA THR A 130 -7.92 1.40 2.80
C THR A 130 -8.82 0.19 3.05
N ALA A 131 -9.98 0.45 3.64
CA ALA A 131 -11.07 -0.50 3.80
C ALA A 131 -12.40 0.23 3.57
N TYR A 132 -13.36 -0.41 2.90
CA TYR A 132 -14.65 0.22 2.61
C TYR A 132 -15.75 -0.81 2.36
N CYS A 133 -17.00 -0.35 2.41
CA CYS A 133 -18.18 -1.13 2.07
C CYS A 133 -18.56 -0.91 0.60
N LYS A 134 -18.72 -1.96 -0.20
CA LYS A 134 -19.10 -1.84 -1.62
C LYS A 134 -20.48 -1.18 -1.74
N GLY A 135 -20.61 -0.27 -2.71
CA GLY A 135 -21.88 0.38 -3.06
C GLY A 135 -22.30 1.54 -2.17
N VAL A 136 -21.52 1.88 -1.14
CA VAL A 136 -21.82 3.01 -0.24
C VAL A 136 -20.56 3.82 0.08
N THR A 137 -20.73 5.12 0.32
CA THR A 137 -19.61 5.98 0.73
C THR A 137 -19.18 5.70 2.16
N LYS A 138 -20.15 5.52 3.06
CA LYS A 138 -19.96 5.24 4.49
C LYS A 138 -20.54 3.87 4.79
N CYS A 139 -19.77 3.05 5.48
CA CYS A 139 -20.24 1.79 6.00
C CYS A 139 -21.37 2.00 7.03
N PRO A 140 -22.38 1.12 7.05
CA PRO A 140 -23.43 1.14 8.07
C PRO A 140 -22.85 1.07 9.48
N ASN A 141 -23.43 1.83 10.43
CA ASN A 141 -22.91 1.89 11.80
C ASN A 141 -22.86 0.51 12.50
N TRP A 142 -23.82 -0.37 12.21
CA TRP A 142 -23.93 -1.68 12.85
C TRP A 142 -22.74 -2.61 12.61
N ILE A 143 -21.88 -2.35 11.61
CA ILE A 143 -20.65 -3.15 11.45
C ILE A 143 -19.62 -2.86 12.55
N ASN A 144 -19.78 -1.71 13.24
CA ASN A 144 -18.89 -1.25 14.29
C ASN A 144 -19.40 -1.55 15.71
N GLU A 145 -20.57 -2.17 15.82
CA GLU A 145 -21.18 -2.67 17.06
C GLU A 145 -20.63 -4.07 17.38
#